data_AF-A0A4R2ZTW5-F1
#
_entry.id   AF-A0A4R2ZTW5-F1
#
_cell.length_a   1.000
_cell.length_b   1.000
_cell.length_c   1.000
_cell.angle_alpha   90.00
_cell.angle_beta   90.00
_cell.angle_gamma   90.00
#
_symmetry.space_group_name_H-M   'P 1'
#
loop_
_entity.id
_entity.type
_entity.pdbx_description
1 polymer ?
#
loop_
_entity_poly.entity_id
_entity_poly.type
_entity_poly.pdbx_seq_one_letter_code
_entity_poly.pdbx_strand_id
1 'polypeptide(L)' 'MFSTPRALVLVAIIVIISVIVFAIYRAGGDSVRTSTERQNNAAASRADQGALDYDACRDAGRLWDFRAGRCGRTSTDSRD' A
#
# COMPACT_ATOMS: atom_id res chain seq x y z
N MET A 1 -8.76 27.47 46.66
CA MET A 1 -7.33 27.87 46.58
C MET A 1 -6.56 26.73 45.93
N PHE A 2 -6.21 26.84 44.64
CA PHE A 2 -5.28 25.89 44.02
C PHE A 2 -3.92 26.11 44.68
N SER A 3 -3.53 25.22 45.59
CA SER A 3 -2.16 25.19 46.10
C SER A 3 -1.25 25.01 44.90
N THR A 4 -0.30 25.92 44.68
CA THR A 4 0.75 25.89 43.64
C THR A 4 1.26 24.48 43.26
N PRO A 5 1.53 23.55 44.20
CA PRO A 5 1.91 22.18 43.85
C PRO A 5 0.84 21.40 43.07
N ARG A 6 -0.45 21.55 43.38
CA ARG A 6 -1.53 20.89 42.64
C ARG A 6 -1.64 21.40 41.21
N ALA A 7 -1.45 22.71 41.01
CA ALA A 7 -1.44 23.29 39.67
C ALA A 7 -0.28 22.74 38.82
N LEU A 8 0.92 22.62 39.40
CA LEU A 8 2.08 22.03 38.72
C LEU A 8 1.86 20.57 38.32
N VAL A 9 1.25 19.77 39.21
CA VAL A 9 0.91 18.37 38.92
C VAL A 9 -0.08 18.28 37.76
N LEU A 10 -1.12 19.11 37.73
CA LEU A 10 -2.09 19.12 36.64
C LEU A 10 -1.45 19.49 35.30
N VAL A 11 -0.58 20.50 35.28
CA VAL A 11 0.16 20.89 34.08
C VAL A 11 1.06 19.75 33.60
N ALA A 12 1.78 19.09 34.50
CA ALA A 12 2.62 17.95 34.15
C ALA A 12 1.83 16.80 33.53
N ILE A 13 0.65 16.49 34.09
CA ILE A 13 -0.24 15.46 33.53
C ILE A 13 -0.69 15.83 32.11
N ILE A 14 -1.11 17.07 31.89
CA ILE A 14 -1.53 17.54 30.57
C ILE A 14 -0.37 17.39 29.56
N VAL A 15 0.83 17.83 29.93
CA VAL A 15 2.02 17.71 29.07
C VAL A 15 2.31 16.26 28.71
N ILE A 16 2.27 15.34 29.68
CA ILE A 16 2.51 13.91 29.45
C ILE A 16 1.47 13.35 28.47
N ILE A 17 0.19 13.65 28.67
CA ILE A 17 -0.89 13.20 27.77
C ILE A 17 -0.67 13.74 26.36
N SER A 18 -0.34 15.04 26.23
CA SER A 18 -0.08 15.66 24.92
C SER A 18 1.09 14.99 24.18
N VAL A 19 2.17 14.68 24.88
CA VAL A 19 3.34 13.98 24.29
C VAL A 19 2.97 12.58 23.82
N ILE A 20 2.22 11.82 24.64
CA ILE A 20 1.78 10.46 24.27
C ILE A 20 0.88 10.51 23.03
N VAL A 21 -0.11 11.40 23.01
CA VAL A 21 -1.02 11.56 21.87
C VAL A 21 -0.24 11.92 20.60
N PHE A 22 0.67 12.89 20.69
CA PHE A 22 1.51 13.29 19.57
C PHE A 22 2.36 12.13 19.01
N ALA A 23 2.96 11.32 19.90
CA ALA A 23 3.75 10.16 19.51
C ALA A 23 2.90 9.10 18.78
N ILE A 24 1.70 8.83 19.28
CA ILE A 24 0.76 7.88 18.65
C ILE A 24 0.35 8.35 17.26
N TYR A 25 -0.01 9.63 17.10
CA TYR A 25 -0.40 10.17 15.79
C TYR A 25 0.73 10.10 14.78
N ARG A 26 1.97 10.38 15.21
CA ARG A 26 3.14 10.30 14.34
C ARG A 26 3.44 8.85 13.94
N ALA A 27 3.45 7.92 14.89
CA ALA A 27 3.67 6.50 14.62
C ALA A 27 2.55 5.86 13.76
N GLY A 28 1.30 6.25 14.00
CA GLY A 28 0.13 5.80 13.22
C GLY A 28 0.12 6.37 11.80
N GLY A 29 0.42 7.67 11.64
CA GLY A 29 0.51 8.31 10.33
C GLY A 29 1.63 7.72 9.46
N ASP A 30 2.80 7.48 10.06
CA ASP A 30 3.96 6.95 9.36
C ASP A 30 3.75 5.48 8.96
N SER A 31 3.13 4.65 9.81
CA SER A 31 2.87 3.24 9.50
C SER A 31 1.78 3.05 8.44
N VAL A 32 0.69 3.82 8.48
CA VAL A 32 -0.36 3.78 7.46
C VAL A 32 0.18 4.26 6.11
N ARG A 33 0.87 5.42 6.07
CA ARG A 33 1.48 5.93 4.84
C ARG A 33 2.47 4.94 4.23
N THR A 34 3.37 4.39 5.04
CA THR A 34 4.38 3.43 4.56
C THR A 34 3.74 2.15 4.01
N SER A 35 2.68 1.65 4.64
CA SER A 35 1.99 0.43 4.18
C SER A 35 1.19 0.67 2.90
N THR A 36 0.56 1.84 2.75
CA THR A 36 -0.17 2.23 1.54
C THR A 36 0.78 2.44 0.37
N GLU A 37 1.91 3.10 0.60
CA GLU A 37 2.88 3.39 -0.46
C GLU A 37 3.57 2.11 -0.97
N ARG A 38 3.93 1.18 -0.08
CA ARG A 38 4.44 -0.14 -0.48
C ARG A 38 3.41 -0.96 -1.25
N GLN A 39 2.16 -0.95 -0.81
CA GLN A 39 1.09 -1.67 -1.50
C GLN A 39 0.78 -1.07 -2.86
N ASN A 40 0.76 0.26 -2.98
CA ASN A 40 0.51 0.94 -4.24
C ASN A 40 1.65 0.69 -5.24
N ASN A 41 2.91 0.80 -4.79
CA ASN A 41 4.06 0.49 -5.65
C ASN A 41 4.05 -0.98 -6.12
N ALA A 42 3.63 -1.92 -5.27
CA ALA A 42 3.46 -3.31 -5.66
C ALA A 42 2.30 -3.50 -6.66
N ALA A 43 1.20 -2.77 -6.51
CA ALA A 43 0.07 -2.80 -7.43
C ALA A 43 0.45 -2.20 -8.81
N ALA A 44 1.11 -1.04 -8.81
CA ALA A 44 1.63 -0.40 -10.02
C ALA A 44 2.60 -1.33 -10.76
N SER A 45 3.57 -1.91 -10.06
CA SER A 45 4.51 -2.86 -10.66
C SER A 45 3.82 -4.11 -11.25
N ARG A 46 2.75 -4.61 -10.63
CA ARG A 46 1.96 -5.73 -11.19
C ARG A 46 1.16 -5.31 -12.42
N ALA A 47 0.62 -4.09 -12.43
CA ALA A 47 -0.10 -3.55 -13.58
C ALA A 47 0.84 -3.38 -14.78
N ASP A 48 2.03 -2.81 -14.55
CA ASP A 48 3.06 -2.65 -15.58
C ASP A 48 3.51 -4.00 -16.14
N GLN A 49 3.75 -4.99 -15.28
CA GLN A 49 4.07 -6.36 -15.71
C GLN A 49 2.94 -6.98 -16.54
N GLY A 50 1.68 -6.82 -16.14
CA GLY A 50 0.54 -7.33 -16.89
C GLY A 50 0.39 -6.68 -18.27
N ALA A 51 0.71 -5.38 -18.39
CA ALA A 51 0.73 -4.68 -19.68
C ALA A 51 1.85 -5.22 -20.58
N LEU A 52 3.06 -5.40 -20.03
CA LEU A 52 4.19 -6.00 -20.75
C LEU A 52 3.90 -7.43 -21.21
N ASP A 53 3.28 -8.25 -20.37
CA ASP A 53 2.90 -9.63 -20.70
C ASP A 53 1.84 -9.68 -21.81
N TYR A 54 0.87 -8.75 -21.79
CA TYR A 54 -0.14 -8.62 -22.83
C TYR A 54 0.49 -8.21 -24.17
N ASP A 55 1.33 -7.17 -24.18
CA ASP A 55 2.00 -6.69 -25.38
C ASP A 55 2.92 -7.77 -25.96
N ALA A 56 3.71 -8.44 -25.12
CA ALA A 56 4.55 -9.57 -25.53
C ALA A 56 3.72 -10.72 -26.13
N CYS A 57 2.56 -11.03 -25.57
CA CYS A 57 1.65 -12.05 -26.11
C CYS A 57 1.10 -11.67 -27.49
N ARG A 58 0.68 -10.41 -27.63
CA ARG A 58 0.18 -9.85 -28.89
C ARG A 58 1.26 -9.86 -29.96
N ASP A 59 2.46 -9.43 -29.63
CA ASP A 59 3.61 -9.36 -30.54
C ASP A 59 4.10 -10.77 -30.94
N ALA A 60 3.91 -11.77 -30.07
CA ALA A 60 4.13 -13.18 -30.38
C ALA A 60 3.02 -13.83 -31.24
N GLY A 61 1.97 -13.08 -31.62
CA GLY A 61 0.84 -13.59 -32.41
C GLY A 61 -0.03 -14.60 -31.65
N ARG A 62 0.01 -14.60 -30.32
CA ARG A 62 -0.74 -15.52 -29.46
C ARG A 62 -2.00 -14.86 -28.93
N LEU A 63 -2.96 -15.69 -28.51
CA LEU A 63 -4.22 -15.18 -27.96
C LEU A 63 -4.10 -15.00 -26.45
N TRP A 64 -4.35 -13.78 -25.96
CA TRP A 64 -4.38 -13.49 -24.53
C TRP A 64 -5.66 -14.02 -23.88
N ASP A 65 -5.51 -14.73 -22.75
CA ASP A 65 -6.64 -15.15 -21.91
C ASP A 65 -6.85 -14.12 -20.78
N PHE A 66 -7.85 -13.25 -20.96
CA PHE A 66 -8.22 -12.22 -19.99
C PHE A 66 -8.76 -12.79 -18.67
N ARG A 67 -9.33 -13.99 -18.68
CA ARG A 67 -9.85 -14.64 -17.48
C ARG A 67 -8.71 -15.20 -16.65
N ALA A 68 -7.71 -15.77 -17.30
CA ALA A 68 -6.55 -16.35 -16.64
C ALA A 68 -5.40 -15.36 -16.39
N GLY A 69 -5.42 -14.19 -17.05
CA GLY A 69 -4.34 -13.22 -17.00
C GLY A 69 -3.02 -13.76 -17.56
N ARG A 70 -3.09 -14.61 -18.59
CA ARG A 70 -1.89 -15.23 -19.17
C ARG A 70 -2.02 -15.39 -20.68
N CYS A 71 -0.88 -15.45 -21.35
CA CYS A 71 -0.82 -15.72 -22.78
C CYS A 71 -1.20 -17.19 -23.07
N GLY A 72 -2.18 -17.41 -23.94
CA GLY A 72 -2.61 -18.72 -24.41
C GLY A 72 -1.67 -19.32 -25.46
N ARG A 73 -1.87 -20.59 -25.80
CA ARG A 73 -1.20 -21.20 -26.96
C ARG A 73 -1.84 -20.69 -28.25
N THR A 74 -1.07 -20.65 -29.33
CA THR A 74 -1.50 -20.19 -30.65
C THR A 74 -2.78 -20.91 -31.09
N SER A 75 -3.74 -20.21 -31.71
CA SER A 75 -4.95 -20.84 -32.26
C SER A 75 -4.65 -21.89 -33.35
N THR A 76 -3.45 -21.84 -33.93
CA THR A 76 -2.93 -22.82 -34.89
C THR A 76 -2.59 -24.18 -34.25
N ASP A 77 -2.37 -24.25 -32.93
CA ASP A 77 -2.02 -25.49 -32.19
C ASP A 77 -3.28 -26.29 -31.76
N SER A 78 -4.48 -25.79 -32.05
CA SER A 78 -5.75 -26.48 -31.76
C SER A 78 -6.34 -27.22 -32.96
N ARG A 79 -5.55 -27.39 -34.02
CA ARG A 79 -5.86 -28.23 -35.19
C ARG A 79 -4.74 -29.25 -35.37
N ASP A 80 -4.66 -30.23 -34.47
CA ASP A 80 -4.07 -31.56 -34.71
C ASP A 80 -4.54 -32.52 -33.59
#